data_AF-A0A7K8NLL2-F1
#
_entry.id   AF-A0A7K8NLL2-F1
#
_cell.length_a   1.000
_cell.length_b   1.000
_cell.length_c   1.000
_cell.angle_alpha   90.00
_cell.angle_beta   90.00
_cell.angle_gamma   90.00
#
_symmetry.space_group_name_H-M   'P 1'
#
loop_
_entity.id
_entity.type
_entity.pdbx_description
1 polymer ?
#
loop_
_entity_poly.entity_id
_entity_poly.type
_entity_poly.pdbx_seq_one_letter_code
_entity_poly.pdbx_strand_id
1 'polypeptide(L)'
;VSCPQENNDQLDCRYFGELLAELNRKSNDLHSCLLQHVEKIGGRYCHYIYVEDLIPKGLSEATKQQIRYLLQMRVTSDKSLRLVLSTFKNLREELCHLQDDLGKLETDNVCLKKDLSFKDSQVKEYESMLTSLRENNRQQQQGLRESTAKCRSLEEQLLSLRLSEGEKDCRLKELEYCKRALEQEIQNLRLQTCSNPTLQTTTDELSSRYVEMMNNLREDKDREIRSLRSQLSQFQQDISRREGSNSDLQIRLHELTSMLEEKDAFIKQQQEDLFKLKQEKLSCSQSPGVTATITKKYRNQYPILGLLSDNYKVTSPVNRSRTIVIERT
;
A
#
# COMPACT_ATOMS: atom_id res chain seq x y z
N VAL A 1 -13.61 58.62 76.67
CA VAL A 1 -13.22 59.72 75.74
C VAL A 1 -14.47 60.52 75.46
N SER A 2 -14.46 61.83 75.68
CA SER A 2 -15.60 62.70 75.39
C SER A 2 -15.53 63.19 73.95
N CYS A 3 -16.63 63.14 73.22
CA CYS A 3 -16.77 63.88 71.97
C CYS A 3 -17.26 65.30 72.30
N PRO A 4 -16.66 66.38 71.77
CA PRO A 4 -17.28 67.70 71.79
C PRO A 4 -18.46 67.71 70.81
N GLN A 5 -19.49 68.50 71.12
CA GLN A 5 -20.52 68.85 70.14
C GLN A 5 -20.02 70.06 69.34
N GLU A 6 -20.03 69.96 68.01
CA GLU A 6 -19.92 71.14 67.15
C GLU A 6 -21.28 71.82 67.06
N ASN A 7 -21.29 73.17 67.13
CA ASN A 7 -22.52 73.94 67.00
C ASN A 7 -22.94 73.98 65.53
N ASN A 8 -24.14 73.46 65.23
CA ASN A 8 -24.75 73.64 63.92
C ASN A 8 -25.37 75.04 63.81
N ASP A 9 -24.59 76.01 63.33
CA ASP A 9 -25.10 77.29 62.79
C ASP A 9 -25.80 77.07 61.43
N GLN A 10 -26.68 76.06 61.36
CA GLN A 10 -27.40 75.66 60.17
C GLN A 10 -28.63 76.56 59.99
N LEU A 11 -28.40 77.71 59.37
CA LEU A 11 -29.41 78.72 59.03
C LEU A 11 -30.67 78.07 58.40
N ASP A 12 -31.83 78.25 59.04
CA ASP A 12 -33.06 77.56 58.66
C ASP A 12 -33.53 77.95 57.25
N CYS A 13 -33.66 76.95 56.37
CA CYS A 13 -34.15 77.12 55.00
C CYS A 13 -35.54 77.79 54.94
N ARG A 14 -36.36 77.68 56.00
CA ARG A 14 -37.65 78.37 56.11
C ARG A 14 -37.48 79.87 56.26
N TYR A 15 -36.51 80.34 57.03
CA TYR A 15 -36.19 81.76 57.16
C TYR A 15 -35.77 82.37 55.82
N PHE A 16 -34.97 81.65 55.02
CA PHE A 16 -34.64 82.06 53.65
C PHE A 16 -35.86 82.06 52.72
N GLY A 17 -36.75 81.07 52.83
CA GLY A 17 -38.01 81.04 52.08
C GLY A 17 -38.95 82.21 52.40
N GLU A 18 -39.10 82.52 53.70
CA GLU A 18 -39.86 83.67 54.19
C GLU A 18 -39.24 85.00 53.75
N LEU A 19 -37.92 85.14 53.84
CA LEU A 19 -37.20 86.34 53.40
C LEU A 19 -37.33 86.57 51.88
N LEU A 20 -37.26 85.50 51.08
CA LEU A 20 -37.49 85.57 49.62
C LEU A 20 -38.95 85.90 49.29
N ALA A 21 -39.92 85.36 50.03
CA ALA A 21 -41.33 85.69 49.85
C ALA A 21 -41.65 87.15 50.22
N GLU A 22 -41.11 87.64 51.34
CA GLU A 22 -41.24 89.02 51.79
C GLU A 22 -40.56 90.02 50.83
N LEU A 23 -39.37 89.66 50.31
CA LEU A 23 -38.66 90.43 49.28
C LEU A 23 -39.45 90.48 47.97
N ASN A 24 -40.00 89.35 47.52
CA ASN A 24 -40.82 89.26 46.32
C ASN A 24 -42.10 90.11 46.48
N ARG A 25 -42.81 90.00 47.61
CA ARG A 25 -43.98 90.85 47.92
C ARG A 25 -43.61 92.34 47.86
N LYS A 26 -42.58 92.77 48.60
CA LYS A 26 -42.13 94.17 48.61
C LYS A 26 -41.66 94.67 47.24
N SER A 27 -41.07 93.81 46.42
CA SER A 27 -40.71 94.12 45.04
C SER A 27 -41.96 94.38 44.18
N ASN A 28 -43.00 93.55 44.31
CA ASN A 28 -44.27 93.72 43.61
C ASN A 28 -45.07 94.93 44.12
N ASP A 29 -45.05 95.19 45.43
CA ASP A 29 -45.66 96.39 46.04
C ASP A 29 -44.98 97.67 45.51
N LEU A 30 -43.65 97.68 45.48
CA LEU A 30 -42.86 98.79 44.92
C LEU A 30 -43.08 98.96 43.42
N HIS A 31 -43.11 97.86 42.65
CA HIS A 31 -43.40 97.88 41.23
C HIS A 31 -44.80 98.46 40.95
N SER A 32 -45.82 98.04 41.73
CA SER A 32 -47.19 98.54 41.61
C SER A 32 -47.30 100.03 41.98
N CYS A 33 -46.60 100.46 43.02
CA CYS A 33 -46.53 101.87 43.44
C CYS A 33 -45.84 102.74 42.36
N LEU A 34 -44.70 102.29 41.83
CA LEU A 34 -43.98 102.95 40.75
C LEU A 34 -44.82 102.98 39.46
N LEU A 35 -45.50 101.90 39.10
CA LEU A 35 -46.39 101.83 37.94
C LEU A 35 -47.52 102.86 38.09
N GLN A 36 -48.20 102.90 39.24
CA GLN A 36 -49.26 103.89 39.50
C GLN A 36 -48.73 105.33 39.47
N HIS A 37 -47.48 105.57 39.88
CA HIS A 37 -46.85 106.89 39.78
C HIS A 37 -46.47 107.25 38.34
N VAL A 38 -45.95 106.31 37.55
CA VAL A 38 -45.70 106.48 36.12
C VAL A 38 -47.02 106.71 35.35
N GLU A 39 -48.10 106.02 35.71
CA GLU A 39 -49.44 106.25 35.17
C GLU A 39 -50.01 107.62 35.57
N LYS A 40 -49.78 108.11 36.80
CA LYS A 40 -50.15 109.48 37.21
C LYS A 40 -49.33 110.58 36.53
N ILE A 41 -48.12 110.25 36.05
CA ILE A 41 -47.23 111.17 35.31
C ILE A 41 -47.60 111.15 33.81
N GLY A 42 -47.63 109.98 33.19
CA GLY A 42 -47.98 109.80 31.78
C GLY A 42 -49.46 110.06 31.49
N GLY A 43 -50.36 109.71 32.41
CA GLY A 43 -51.80 109.94 32.34
C GLY A 43 -52.22 111.41 32.27
N ARG A 44 -51.28 112.35 32.51
CA ARG A 44 -51.39 113.74 32.02
C ARG A 44 -51.10 113.85 30.52
N TYR A 45 -51.66 112.92 29.73
CA TYR A 45 -51.76 113.06 28.29
C TYR A 45 -52.65 114.26 27.99
N CYS A 46 -52.03 115.37 27.58
CA CYS A 46 -52.70 116.60 27.15
C CYS A 46 -53.40 116.38 25.79
N HIS A 47 -54.38 115.47 25.73
CA HIS A 47 -54.99 115.01 24.48
C HIS A 47 -55.87 116.10 23.83
N TYR A 48 -56.44 117.01 24.64
CA TYR A 48 -57.38 118.05 24.21
C TYR A 48 -57.20 119.41 24.93
N ILE A 49 -56.00 119.74 25.43
CA ILE A 49 -55.74 121.13 25.86
C ILE A 49 -55.57 121.97 24.59
N TYR A 50 -56.42 122.97 24.36
CA TYR A 50 -56.25 123.87 23.23
C TYR A 50 -55.00 124.72 23.48
N VAL A 51 -54.24 124.99 22.42
CA VAL A 51 -53.00 125.79 22.50
C VAL A 51 -53.25 127.16 23.15
N GLU A 52 -54.44 127.72 22.98
CA GLU A 52 -54.87 129.00 23.56
C GLU A 52 -54.99 128.98 25.08
N ASP A 53 -55.42 127.86 25.68
CA ASP A 53 -55.61 127.75 27.14
C ASP A 53 -54.28 127.84 27.91
N LEU A 54 -53.17 127.63 27.20
CA LEU A 54 -51.79 127.68 27.69
C LEU A 54 -51.14 129.08 27.50
N ILE A 55 -51.81 130.02 26.83
CA ILE A 55 -51.25 131.35 26.52
C ILE A 55 -51.63 132.36 27.63
N PRO A 56 -50.67 133.01 28.31
CA PRO A 56 -50.98 133.99 29.35
C PRO A 56 -51.78 135.20 28.83
N LYS A 57 -52.80 135.58 29.60
CA LYS A 57 -53.61 136.78 29.35
C LYS A 57 -52.79 138.04 29.66
N GLY A 58 -52.99 139.11 28.89
CA GLY A 58 -52.26 140.38 29.04
C GLY A 58 -50.99 140.53 28.17
N LEU A 59 -50.57 139.50 27.44
CA LEU A 59 -49.46 139.59 26.49
C LEU A 59 -49.84 140.31 25.18
N SER A 60 -48.85 140.83 24.45
CA SER A 60 -49.04 141.35 23.08
C SER A 60 -49.36 140.23 22.09
N GLU A 61 -50.14 140.50 21.04
CA GLU A 61 -50.50 139.48 20.04
C GLU A 61 -49.27 138.88 19.31
N ALA A 62 -48.21 139.67 19.10
CA ALA A 62 -46.95 139.16 18.55
C ALA A 62 -46.30 138.12 19.48
N THR A 63 -46.28 138.39 20.79
CA THR A 63 -45.79 137.44 21.81
C THR A 63 -46.69 136.20 21.89
N LYS A 64 -48.01 136.36 21.85
CA LYS A 64 -48.96 135.23 21.84
C LYS A 64 -48.76 134.34 20.62
N GLN A 65 -48.57 134.92 19.43
CA GLN A 65 -48.35 134.15 18.20
C GLN A 65 -47.03 133.37 18.22
N GLN A 66 -45.97 133.92 18.82
CA GLN A 66 -44.71 133.18 19.07
C GLN A 66 -44.92 132.00 20.02
N ILE A 67 -45.64 132.21 21.14
CA ILE A 67 -45.96 131.14 22.10
C ILE A 67 -46.83 130.06 21.43
N ARG A 68 -47.87 130.45 20.67
CA ARG A 68 -48.75 129.56 19.91
C ARG A 68 -47.94 128.68 18.94
N TYR A 69 -46.99 129.27 18.21
CA TYR A 69 -46.11 128.51 17.31
C TYR A 69 -45.25 127.48 18.06
N LEU A 70 -44.60 127.87 19.15
CA LEU A 70 -43.77 126.96 19.96
C LEU A 70 -44.59 125.80 20.56
N LEU A 71 -45.80 126.09 21.06
CA LEU A 71 -46.72 125.08 21.58
C LEU A 71 -47.23 124.14 20.47
N GLN A 72 -47.59 124.67 19.30
CA GLN A 72 -48.03 123.86 18.14
C GLN A 72 -46.88 122.95 17.64
N MET A 73 -45.66 123.45 17.59
CA MET A 73 -44.46 122.66 17.25
C MET A 73 -44.22 121.55 18.30
N ARG A 74 -44.39 121.84 19.60
CA ARG A 74 -44.31 120.81 20.66
C ARG A 74 -45.39 119.74 20.51
N VAL A 75 -46.64 120.11 20.23
CA VAL A 75 -47.75 119.16 20.01
C VAL A 75 -47.52 118.30 18.78
N THR A 76 -46.95 118.86 17.71
CA THR A 76 -46.59 118.10 16.50
C THR A 76 -45.44 117.13 16.79
N SER A 77 -44.41 117.59 17.52
CA SER A 77 -43.28 116.76 17.94
C SER A 77 -43.71 115.58 18.82
N ASP A 78 -44.61 115.80 19.79
CA ASP A 78 -45.15 114.72 20.64
C ASP A 78 -45.91 113.66 19.82
N LYS A 79 -46.72 114.08 18.83
CA LYS A 79 -47.40 113.16 17.90
C LYS A 79 -46.40 112.34 17.09
N SER A 80 -45.38 112.97 16.52
CA SER A 80 -44.33 112.28 15.76
C SER A 80 -43.53 111.31 16.62
N LEU A 81 -43.15 111.71 17.84
CA LEU A 81 -42.45 110.85 18.80
C LEU A 81 -43.32 109.64 19.19
N ARG A 82 -44.62 109.85 19.45
CA ARG A 82 -45.55 108.77 19.80
C ARG A 82 -45.75 107.76 18.67
N LEU A 83 -45.81 108.24 17.42
CA LEU A 83 -45.83 107.36 16.23
C LEU A 83 -44.54 106.53 16.15
N VAL A 84 -43.38 107.17 16.23
CA VAL A 84 -42.06 106.50 16.20
C VAL A 84 -41.92 105.46 17.32
N LEU A 85 -42.33 105.79 18.56
CA LEU A 85 -42.34 104.85 19.68
C LEU A 85 -43.30 103.67 19.47
N SER A 86 -44.45 103.87 18.83
CA SER A 86 -45.34 102.77 18.44
C SER A 86 -44.73 101.90 17.35
N THR A 87 -44.05 102.47 16.35
CA THR A 87 -43.34 101.70 15.33
C THR A 87 -42.22 100.85 15.96
N PHE A 88 -41.42 101.41 16.88
CA PHE A 88 -40.40 100.65 17.60
C PHE A 88 -40.99 99.58 18.53
N LYS A 89 -42.14 99.84 19.17
CA LYS A 89 -42.86 98.84 19.97
C LYS A 89 -43.23 97.63 19.09
N ASN A 90 -43.91 97.88 17.97
CA ASN A 90 -44.36 96.83 17.06
C ASN A 90 -43.16 96.05 16.48
N LEU A 91 -42.11 96.74 16.02
CA LEU A 91 -40.89 96.10 15.51
C LEU A 91 -40.22 95.18 16.55
N ARG A 92 -40.22 95.56 17.83
CA ARG A 92 -39.70 94.71 18.92
C ARG A 92 -40.57 93.47 19.13
N GLU A 93 -41.89 93.60 19.01
CA GLU A 93 -42.83 92.49 19.17
C GLU A 93 -42.70 91.47 18.00
N GLU A 94 -42.57 91.94 16.76
CA GLU A 94 -42.22 91.09 15.60
C GLU A 94 -40.85 90.40 15.77
N LEU A 95 -39.84 91.10 16.29
CA LEU A 95 -38.52 90.52 16.56
C LEU A 95 -38.57 89.41 17.63
N CYS A 96 -39.42 89.54 18.65
CA CYS A 96 -39.65 88.46 19.61
C CYS A 96 -40.29 87.23 18.95
N HIS A 97 -41.30 87.41 18.10
CA HIS A 97 -41.93 86.29 17.39
C HIS A 97 -40.96 85.58 16.42
N LEU A 98 -40.14 86.34 15.69
CA LEU A 98 -39.08 85.76 14.85
C LEU A 98 -38.00 85.02 15.66
N GLN A 99 -37.71 85.48 16.89
CA GLN A 99 -36.79 84.78 17.79
C GLN A 99 -37.40 83.47 18.33
N ASP A 100 -38.68 83.47 18.67
CA ASP A 100 -39.41 82.25 19.09
C ASP A 100 -39.48 81.22 17.95
N ASP A 101 -39.76 81.66 16.73
CA ASP A 101 -39.83 80.78 15.55
C ASP A 101 -38.45 80.25 15.13
N LEU A 102 -37.39 81.06 15.25
CA LEU A 102 -36.01 80.58 15.08
C LEU A 102 -35.65 79.50 16.11
N GLY A 103 -36.06 79.66 17.37
CA GLY A 103 -35.87 78.66 18.42
C GLY A 103 -36.59 77.34 18.12
N LYS A 104 -37.86 77.40 17.64
CA LYS A 104 -38.60 76.21 17.19
C LYS A 104 -37.86 75.50 16.05
N LEU A 105 -37.46 76.24 15.02
CA LEU A 105 -36.72 75.71 13.87
C LEU A 105 -35.38 75.08 14.27
N GLU A 106 -34.67 75.63 15.26
CA GLU A 106 -33.46 75.00 15.79
C GLU A 106 -33.76 73.67 16.52
N THR A 107 -34.82 73.61 17.33
CA THR A 107 -35.23 72.35 17.99
C THR A 107 -35.66 71.28 16.99
N ASP A 108 -36.44 71.65 15.97
CA ASP A 108 -36.83 70.73 14.89
C ASP A 108 -35.61 70.27 14.08
N ASN A 109 -34.65 71.15 13.81
CA ASN A 109 -33.41 70.80 13.12
C ASN A 109 -32.57 69.78 13.91
N VAL A 110 -32.51 69.91 15.24
CA VAL A 110 -31.86 68.93 16.12
C VAL A 110 -32.61 67.59 16.15
N CYS A 111 -33.94 67.60 16.16
CA CYS A 111 -34.77 66.39 16.10
C CYS A 111 -34.62 65.66 14.75
N LEU A 112 -34.68 66.38 13.63
CA LEU A 112 -34.49 65.83 12.28
C LEU A 112 -33.08 65.27 12.07
N LYS A 113 -32.04 65.92 12.61
CA LYS A 113 -30.66 65.38 12.60
C LYS A 113 -30.55 64.05 13.35
N LYS A 114 -31.26 63.91 14.49
CA LYS A 114 -31.30 62.66 15.26
C LYS A 114 -32.00 61.54 14.48
N ASP A 115 -33.20 61.78 13.94
CA ASP A 115 -33.89 60.75 13.14
C ASP A 115 -33.06 60.37 11.90
N LEU A 116 -32.50 61.34 11.17
CA LEU A 116 -31.63 61.07 10.02
C LEU A 116 -30.43 60.17 10.39
N SER A 117 -29.77 60.42 11.53
CA SER A 117 -28.67 59.56 12.01
C SER A 117 -29.13 58.15 12.43
N PHE A 118 -30.36 58.02 12.93
CA PHE A 118 -30.99 56.73 13.22
C PHE A 118 -31.36 55.98 11.93
N LYS A 119 -31.91 56.67 10.91
CA LYS A 119 -32.22 56.08 9.60
C LYS A 119 -30.97 55.65 8.85
N ASP A 120 -29.89 56.44 8.87
CA ASP A 120 -28.59 56.07 8.31
C ASP A 120 -28.00 54.81 8.98
N SER A 121 -28.16 54.69 10.31
CA SER A 121 -27.79 53.47 11.05
C SER A 121 -28.66 52.27 10.65
N GLN A 122 -29.98 52.46 10.56
CA GLN A 122 -30.94 51.43 10.15
C GLN A 122 -30.70 50.94 8.71
N VAL A 123 -30.32 51.83 7.79
CA VAL A 123 -29.93 51.46 6.42
C VAL A 123 -28.68 50.57 6.42
N LYS A 124 -27.65 50.93 7.20
CA LYS A 124 -26.41 50.14 7.31
C LYS A 124 -26.65 48.73 7.88
N GLU A 125 -27.58 48.58 8.82
CA GLU A 125 -28.00 47.26 9.31
C GLU A 125 -28.68 46.43 8.21
N TYR A 126 -29.59 47.03 7.43
CA TYR A 126 -30.24 46.32 6.31
C TYR A 126 -29.27 46.00 5.17
N GLU A 127 -28.28 46.85 4.87
CA GLU A 127 -27.21 46.56 3.90
C GLU A 127 -26.30 45.42 4.37
N SER A 128 -25.95 45.38 5.66
CA SER A 128 -25.20 44.29 6.29
C SER A 128 -25.98 42.96 6.24
N MET A 129 -27.29 43.00 6.51
CA MET A 129 -28.16 41.83 6.37
C MET A 129 -28.27 41.37 4.91
N LEU A 130 -28.43 42.30 3.96
CA LEU A 130 -28.57 42.00 2.53
C LEU A 130 -27.28 41.42 1.92
N THR A 131 -26.11 41.92 2.32
CA THR A 131 -24.82 41.35 1.92
C THR A 131 -24.60 39.96 2.52
N SER A 132 -24.94 39.77 3.81
CA SER A 132 -24.89 38.46 4.47
C SER A 132 -25.81 37.42 3.81
N LEU A 133 -27.04 37.81 3.43
CA LEU A 133 -27.98 36.94 2.71
C LEU A 133 -27.49 36.56 1.30
N ARG A 134 -26.91 37.52 0.57
CA ARG A 134 -26.30 37.26 -0.76
C ARG A 134 -25.14 36.28 -0.66
N GLU A 135 -24.27 36.44 0.34
CA GLU A 135 -23.13 35.55 0.57
C GLU A 135 -23.59 34.15 1.01
N ASN A 136 -24.57 34.04 1.91
CA ASN A 136 -25.14 32.75 2.30
C ASN A 136 -25.77 32.02 1.10
N ASN A 137 -26.50 32.73 0.23
CA ASN A 137 -27.05 32.12 -0.98
C ASN A 137 -25.95 31.68 -1.97
N ARG A 138 -24.86 32.46 -2.11
CA ARG A 138 -23.68 32.06 -2.90
C ARG A 138 -23.05 30.77 -2.36
N GLN A 139 -22.91 30.64 -1.05
CA GLN A 139 -22.39 29.44 -0.39
C GLN A 139 -23.33 28.24 -0.59
N GLN A 140 -24.65 28.41 -0.45
CA GLN A 140 -25.64 27.37 -0.75
C GLN A 140 -25.57 26.90 -2.21
N GLN A 141 -25.51 27.82 -3.18
CA GLN A 141 -25.35 27.48 -4.59
C GLN A 141 -24.05 26.70 -4.86
N GLN A 142 -22.95 27.07 -4.20
CA GLN A 142 -21.67 26.37 -4.33
C GLN A 142 -21.73 24.96 -3.74
N GLY A 143 -22.25 24.79 -2.52
CA GLY A 143 -22.43 23.48 -1.89
C GLY A 143 -23.38 22.56 -2.68
N LEU A 144 -24.42 23.11 -3.32
CA LEU A 144 -25.27 22.38 -4.26
C LEU A 144 -24.47 21.89 -5.49
N ARG A 145 -23.65 22.75 -6.12
CA ARG A 145 -22.80 22.36 -7.27
C ARG A 145 -21.81 21.26 -6.90
N GLU A 146 -21.19 21.35 -5.73
CA GLU A 146 -20.26 20.35 -5.20
C GLU A 146 -20.97 19.02 -4.91
N SER A 147 -22.16 19.06 -4.31
CA SER A 147 -23.02 17.89 -4.12
C SER A 147 -23.39 17.23 -5.45
N THR A 148 -23.85 18.00 -6.44
CA THR A 148 -24.18 17.49 -7.78
C THR A 148 -22.95 16.99 -8.56
N ALA A 149 -21.75 17.50 -8.30
CA ALA A 149 -20.50 16.92 -8.83
C ALA A 149 -20.17 15.57 -8.15
N LYS A 150 -20.34 15.48 -6.83
CA LYS A 150 -20.14 14.24 -6.07
C LYS A 150 -21.14 13.14 -6.46
N CYS A 151 -22.42 13.48 -6.65
CA CYS A 151 -23.43 12.53 -7.13
C CYS A 151 -23.05 11.94 -8.50
N ARG A 152 -22.70 12.79 -9.48
CA ARG A 152 -22.27 12.31 -10.80
C ARG A 152 -21.04 11.42 -10.75
N SER A 153 -20.04 11.76 -9.93
CA SER A 153 -18.86 10.89 -9.77
C SER A 153 -19.20 9.54 -9.12
N LEU A 154 -20.20 9.48 -8.22
CA LEU A 154 -20.70 8.22 -7.66
C LEU A 154 -21.55 7.43 -8.66
N GLU A 155 -22.32 8.10 -9.52
CA GLU A 155 -23.05 7.48 -10.63
C GLU A 155 -22.09 6.86 -11.67
N GLU A 156 -21.01 7.57 -12.03
CA GLU A 156 -19.92 7.08 -12.88
C GLU A 156 -19.19 5.87 -12.27
N GLN A 157 -18.95 5.89 -10.95
CA GLN A 157 -18.38 4.75 -10.22
C GLN A 157 -19.33 3.54 -10.21
N LEU A 158 -20.62 3.74 -9.96
CA LEU A 158 -21.62 2.67 -10.02
C LEU A 158 -21.78 2.09 -11.44
N LEU A 159 -21.66 2.93 -12.48
CA LEU A 159 -21.74 2.49 -13.87
C LEU A 159 -20.53 1.63 -14.26
N SER A 160 -19.31 2.09 -13.92
CA SER A 160 -18.07 1.35 -14.18
C SER A 160 -17.97 0.04 -13.39
N LEU A 161 -18.45 0.01 -12.13
CA LEU A 161 -18.57 -1.23 -11.35
C LEU A 161 -19.50 -2.24 -12.03
N ARG A 162 -20.69 -1.82 -12.49
CA ARG A 162 -21.64 -2.69 -13.22
C ARG A 162 -21.08 -3.22 -14.53
N LEU A 163 -20.31 -2.42 -15.27
CA LEU A 163 -19.64 -2.87 -16.50
C LEU A 163 -18.57 -3.93 -16.18
N SER A 164 -17.75 -3.71 -15.14
CA SER A 164 -16.75 -4.68 -14.69
C SER A 164 -17.37 -5.94 -14.04
N GLU A 165 -18.59 -5.86 -13.53
CA GLU A 165 -19.36 -7.01 -13.05
C GLU A 165 -19.86 -7.84 -14.24
N GLY A 166 -20.48 -7.20 -15.25
CA GLY A 166 -20.91 -7.86 -16.49
C GLY A 166 -19.77 -8.53 -17.29
N GLU A 167 -18.57 -7.92 -17.29
CA GLU A 167 -17.36 -8.52 -17.88
C GLU A 167 -16.95 -9.81 -17.16
N LYS A 168 -16.93 -9.81 -15.82
CA LYS A 168 -16.65 -11.01 -15.01
C LYS A 168 -17.70 -12.09 -15.23
N ASP A 169 -18.96 -11.70 -15.36
CA ASP A 169 -20.10 -12.57 -15.62
C ASP A 169 -19.98 -13.28 -16.98
N CYS A 170 -19.53 -12.56 -18.02
CA CYS A 170 -19.21 -13.15 -19.32
C CYS A 170 -18.04 -14.11 -19.21
N ARG A 171 -16.95 -13.70 -18.55
CA ARG A 171 -15.74 -14.54 -18.38
C ARG A 171 -15.98 -15.80 -17.56
N LEU A 172 -16.87 -15.72 -16.57
CA LEU A 172 -17.31 -16.87 -15.77
C LEU A 172 -18.12 -17.86 -16.63
N LYS A 173 -19.04 -17.38 -17.47
CA LYS A 173 -19.80 -18.22 -18.41
C LYS A 173 -18.88 -18.91 -19.41
N GLU A 174 -17.89 -18.21 -19.98
CA GLU A 174 -16.86 -18.82 -20.83
C GLU A 174 -16.13 -19.97 -20.12
N LEU A 175 -15.67 -19.74 -18.89
CA LEU A 175 -14.99 -20.76 -18.08
C LEU A 175 -15.90 -21.96 -17.77
N GLU A 176 -17.19 -21.75 -17.51
CA GLU A 176 -18.14 -22.84 -17.35
C GLU A 176 -18.36 -23.65 -18.64
N TYR A 177 -18.44 -23.00 -19.82
CA TYR A 177 -18.56 -23.72 -21.09
C TYR A 177 -17.30 -24.55 -21.37
N CYS A 178 -16.11 -23.99 -21.17
CA CYS A 178 -14.84 -24.73 -21.29
C CYS A 178 -14.76 -25.88 -20.29
N LYS A 179 -15.16 -25.66 -19.02
CA LYS A 179 -15.24 -26.71 -18.01
C LYS A 179 -16.18 -27.84 -18.44
N ARG A 180 -17.41 -27.52 -18.85
CA ARG A 180 -18.41 -28.52 -19.27
C ARG A 180 -17.95 -29.31 -20.50
N ALA A 181 -17.22 -28.69 -21.43
CA ALA A 181 -16.61 -29.38 -22.56
C ALA A 181 -15.50 -30.36 -22.12
N LEU A 182 -14.60 -29.94 -21.23
CA LEU A 182 -13.54 -30.81 -20.68
C LEU A 182 -14.12 -31.95 -19.82
N GLU A 183 -15.19 -31.72 -19.07
CA GLU A 183 -15.89 -32.76 -18.32
C GLU A 183 -16.52 -33.82 -19.25
N GLN A 184 -17.09 -33.39 -20.38
CA GLN A 184 -17.57 -34.31 -21.44
C GLN A 184 -16.43 -35.05 -22.12
N GLU A 185 -15.30 -34.40 -22.41
CA GLU A 185 -14.12 -35.06 -22.99
C GLU A 185 -13.54 -36.11 -22.05
N ILE A 186 -13.39 -35.80 -20.76
CA ILE A 186 -12.98 -36.76 -19.72
C ILE A 186 -13.97 -37.92 -19.61
N GLN A 187 -15.28 -37.67 -19.71
CA GLN A 187 -16.28 -38.73 -19.72
C GLN A 187 -16.19 -39.60 -20.97
N ASN A 188 -15.97 -39.02 -22.15
CA ASN A 188 -15.78 -39.74 -23.41
C ASN A 188 -14.49 -40.56 -23.43
N LEU A 189 -13.39 -40.04 -22.89
CA LEU A 189 -12.13 -40.78 -22.73
C LEU A 189 -12.27 -41.94 -21.74
N ARG A 190 -12.97 -41.73 -20.62
CA ARG A 190 -13.33 -42.82 -19.68
C ARG A 190 -14.18 -43.89 -20.36
N LEU A 191 -15.19 -43.49 -21.14
CA LEU A 191 -16.00 -44.42 -21.92
C LEU A 191 -15.14 -45.18 -22.93
N GLN A 192 -14.29 -44.52 -23.73
CA GLN A 192 -13.37 -45.20 -24.65
C GLN A 192 -12.44 -46.19 -23.95
N THR A 193 -11.96 -45.90 -22.74
CA THR A 193 -11.16 -46.84 -21.95
C THR A 193 -11.98 -48.04 -21.46
N CYS A 194 -13.24 -47.83 -21.06
CA CYS A 194 -14.12 -48.89 -20.56
C CYS A 194 -14.90 -49.66 -21.65
N SER A 195 -15.03 -49.13 -22.87
CA SER A 195 -15.85 -49.68 -23.95
C SER A 195 -15.09 -49.97 -25.26
N ASN A 196 -13.77 -49.81 -25.28
CA ASN A 196 -12.90 -50.55 -26.20
C ASN A 196 -12.45 -51.86 -25.53
N PRO A 197 -13.24 -52.97 -25.60
CA PRO A 197 -12.71 -54.27 -25.21
C PRO A 197 -11.44 -54.57 -26.01
N THR A 198 -11.36 -54.11 -27.27
CA THR A 198 -10.21 -54.23 -28.16
C THR A 198 -8.89 -53.73 -27.57
N LEU A 199 -8.86 -52.69 -26.73
CA LEU A 199 -7.61 -52.21 -26.12
C LEU A 199 -7.20 -53.06 -24.91
N GLN A 200 -8.18 -53.50 -24.13
CA GLN A 200 -7.93 -54.42 -23.00
C GLN A 200 -7.54 -55.81 -23.52
N THR A 201 -8.29 -56.38 -24.48
CA THR A 201 -7.97 -57.68 -25.08
C THR A 201 -6.68 -57.65 -25.88
N THR A 202 -6.35 -56.61 -26.65
CA THR A 202 -5.01 -56.57 -27.30
C THR A 202 -3.87 -56.46 -26.29
N THR A 203 -4.07 -55.80 -25.15
CA THR A 203 -3.09 -55.78 -24.04
C THR A 203 -2.96 -57.16 -23.40
N ASP A 204 -4.07 -57.83 -23.09
CA ASP A 204 -4.10 -59.14 -22.46
C ASP A 204 -3.66 -60.28 -23.39
N GLU A 205 -3.98 -60.19 -24.70
CA GLU A 205 -3.49 -61.08 -25.76
C GLU A 205 -1.99 -60.91 -26.00
N LEU A 206 -1.48 -59.67 -25.99
CA LEU A 206 -0.05 -59.40 -26.10
C LEU A 206 0.70 -59.96 -24.88
N SER A 207 0.15 -59.74 -23.67
CA SER A 207 0.64 -60.31 -22.41
C SER A 207 0.65 -61.85 -22.47
N SER A 208 -0.46 -62.46 -22.92
CA SER A 208 -0.59 -63.91 -23.11
C SER A 208 0.46 -64.45 -24.10
N ARG A 209 0.65 -63.80 -25.26
CA ARG A 209 1.69 -64.17 -26.25
C ARG A 209 3.11 -64.06 -25.69
N TYR A 210 3.39 -63.08 -24.83
CA TYR A 210 4.69 -63.00 -24.15
C TYR A 210 4.89 -64.15 -23.15
N VAL A 211 3.86 -64.52 -22.37
CA VAL A 211 3.90 -65.68 -21.48
C VAL A 211 4.07 -66.99 -22.25
N GLU A 212 3.33 -67.17 -23.35
CA GLU A 212 3.44 -68.32 -24.24
C GLU A 212 4.84 -68.43 -24.87
N MET A 213 5.40 -67.32 -25.36
CA MET A 213 6.77 -67.29 -25.91
C MET A 213 7.83 -67.64 -24.84
N MET A 214 7.69 -67.11 -23.62
CA MET A 214 8.57 -67.43 -22.49
C MET A 214 8.48 -68.91 -22.09
N ASN A 215 7.29 -69.51 -22.14
CA ASN A 215 7.10 -70.93 -21.86
C ASN A 215 7.71 -71.81 -22.97
N ASN A 216 7.51 -71.47 -24.25
CA ASN A 216 8.14 -72.18 -25.36
C ASN A 216 9.68 -72.14 -25.29
N LEU A 217 10.26 -70.97 -25.00
CA LEU A 217 11.72 -70.81 -24.81
C LEU A 217 12.25 -71.62 -23.62
N ARG A 218 11.48 -71.70 -22.52
CA ARG A 218 11.77 -72.59 -21.39
C ARG A 218 11.74 -74.06 -21.83
N GLU A 219 10.70 -74.50 -22.53
CA GLU A 219 10.55 -75.88 -22.98
C GLU A 219 11.61 -76.32 -23.99
N ASP A 220 12.01 -75.45 -24.91
CA ASP A 220 13.13 -75.68 -25.83
C ASP A 220 14.44 -75.87 -25.04
N LYS A 221 14.71 -75.02 -24.04
CA LYS A 221 15.89 -75.16 -23.17
C LYS A 221 15.83 -76.42 -22.31
N ASP A 222 14.66 -76.78 -21.78
CA ASP A 222 14.47 -78.04 -21.05
C ASP A 222 14.56 -79.28 -21.97
N ARG A 223 14.25 -79.16 -23.27
CA ARG A 223 14.50 -80.20 -24.28
C ARG A 223 15.99 -80.30 -24.62
N GLU A 224 16.69 -79.17 -24.77
CA GLU A 224 18.15 -79.12 -24.99
C GLU A 224 18.92 -79.71 -23.79
N ILE A 225 18.56 -79.35 -22.56
CA ILE A 225 19.14 -79.91 -21.32
C ILE A 225 18.92 -81.43 -21.25
N ARG A 226 17.74 -81.93 -21.64
CA ARG A 226 17.47 -83.38 -21.71
C ARG A 226 18.33 -84.07 -22.77
N SER A 227 18.48 -83.47 -23.95
CA SER A 227 19.36 -83.99 -25.01
C SER A 227 20.82 -84.06 -24.57
N LEU A 228 21.35 -82.96 -24.01
CA LEU A 228 22.73 -82.89 -23.50
C LEU A 228 22.98 -83.89 -22.36
N ARG A 229 22.02 -84.07 -21.43
CA ARG A 229 22.10 -85.11 -20.39
C ARG A 229 22.13 -86.52 -21.00
N SER A 230 21.29 -86.80 -22.00
CA SER A 230 21.28 -88.09 -22.70
C SER A 230 22.62 -88.36 -23.40
N GLN A 231 23.18 -87.37 -24.11
CA GLN A 231 24.50 -87.48 -24.74
C GLN A 231 25.61 -87.70 -23.71
N LEU A 232 25.56 -87.02 -22.57
CA LEU A 232 26.54 -87.17 -21.50
C LEU A 232 26.46 -88.57 -20.85
N SER A 233 25.27 -89.13 -20.65
CA SER A 233 25.09 -90.52 -20.24
C SER A 233 25.58 -91.52 -21.31
N GLN A 234 25.39 -91.23 -22.60
CA GLN A 234 25.91 -92.04 -23.71
C GLN A 234 27.45 -92.08 -23.67
N PHE A 235 28.11 -90.92 -23.59
CA PHE A 235 29.56 -90.82 -23.44
C PHE A 235 30.07 -91.55 -22.20
N GLN A 236 29.37 -91.44 -21.06
CA GLN A 236 29.74 -92.12 -19.82
C GLN A 236 29.65 -93.65 -19.95
N GLN A 237 28.66 -94.16 -20.68
CA GLN A 237 28.53 -95.60 -20.97
C GLN A 237 29.61 -96.10 -21.95
N ASP A 238 29.99 -95.29 -22.95
CA ASP A 238 31.08 -95.61 -23.87
C ASP A 238 32.47 -95.55 -23.21
N ILE A 239 32.65 -94.70 -22.19
CA ILE A 239 33.85 -94.69 -21.32
C ILE A 239 33.96 -96.00 -20.56
N SER A 240 32.91 -96.43 -19.84
CA SER A 240 32.96 -97.70 -19.09
C SER A 240 33.10 -98.94 -20.00
N ARG A 241 32.55 -98.91 -21.23
CA ARG A 241 32.83 -99.93 -22.25
C ARG A 241 34.30 -99.97 -22.66
N ARG A 242 34.97 -98.82 -22.74
CA ARG A 242 36.40 -98.73 -23.05
C ARG A 242 37.28 -99.20 -21.89
N GLU A 243 36.88 -98.94 -20.64
CA GLU A 243 37.57 -99.47 -19.45
C GLU A 243 37.53 -101.00 -19.38
N GLY A 244 36.40 -101.62 -19.74
CA GLY A 244 36.28 -103.09 -19.84
C GLY A 244 37.17 -103.72 -20.93
N SER A 245 37.61 -102.95 -21.94
CA SER A 245 38.62 -103.40 -22.91
C SER A 245 40.06 -103.22 -22.42
N ASN A 246 40.26 -102.48 -21.32
CA ASN A 246 41.57 -102.09 -20.82
C ASN A 246 42.09 -103.08 -19.76
N SER A 247 41.21 -103.78 -19.04
CA SER A 247 41.56 -104.83 -18.07
C SER A 247 42.35 -105.97 -18.71
N ASP A 248 41.95 -106.45 -19.88
CA ASP A 248 42.59 -107.57 -20.56
C ASP A 248 44.00 -107.19 -21.05
N LEU A 249 44.16 -105.95 -21.53
CA LEU A 249 45.46 -105.35 -21.84
C LEU A 249 46.33 -105.21 -20.59
N GLN A 250 45.76 -104.82 -19.45
CA GLN A 250 46.46 -104.66 -18.18
C GLN A 250 46.93 -106.01 -17.60
N ILE A 251 46.11 -107.06 -17.71
CA ILE A 251 46.48 -108.45 -17.38
C ILE A 251 47.63 -108.90 -18.30
N ARG A 252 47.53 -108.68 -19.61
CA ARG A 252 48.56 -109.08 -20.58
C ARG A 252 49.90 -108.36 -20.35
N LEU A 253 49.86 -107.11 -19.89
CA LEU A 253 51.03 -106.34 -19.50
C LEU A 253 51.67 -106.92 -18.22
N HIS A 254 50.86 -107.37 -17.25
CA HIS A 254 51.34 -108.03 -16.05
C HIS A 254 52.01 -109.39 -16.36
N GLU A 255 51.39 -110.24 -17.21
CA GLU A 255 51.98 -111.50 -17.69
C GLU A 255 53.37 -111.27 -18.34
N LEU A 256 53.46 -110.27 -19.23
CA LEU A 256 54.71 -109.91 -19.90
C LEU A 256 55.77 -109.37 -18.92
N THR A 257 55.35 -108.72 -17.84
CA THR A 257 56.26 -108.19 -16.80
C THR A 257 56.86 -109.33 -15.98
N SER A 258 56.05 -110.28 -15.50
CA SER A 258 56.58 -111.41 -14.72
C SER A 258 57.45 -112.36 -15.56
N MET A 259 57.16 -112.54 -16.86
CA MET A 259 58.10 -113.23 -17.77
C MET A 259 59.42 -112.48 -17.96
N LEU A 260 59.43 -111.15 -17.84
CA LEU A 260 60.66 -110.36 -17.90
C LEU A 260 61.49 -110.56 -16.62
N GLU A 261 60.83 -110.50 -15.46
CA GLU A 261 61.46 -110.72 -14.14
C GLU A 261 62.05 -112.14 -14.01
N GLU A 262 61.34 -113.17 -14.50
CA GLU A 262 61.83 -114.55 -14.55
C GLU A 262 63.10 -114.67 -15.41
N LYS A 263 63.13 -113.99 -16.57
CA LYS A 263 64.30 -113.99 -17.46
C LYS A 263 65.47 -113.20 -16.89
N ASP A 264 65.23 -112.09 -16.20
CA ASP A 264 66.28 -111.34 -15.48
C ASP A 264 66.84 -112.14 -14.29
N ALA A 265 66.01 -112.93 -13.60
CA ALA A 265 66.49 -113.86 -12.56
C ALA A 265 67.39 -114.95 -13.16
N PHE A 266 66.99 -115.56 -14.29
CA PHE A 266 67.80 -116.55 -15.00
C PHE A 266 69.13 -115.95 -15.51
N ILE A 267 69.11 -114.72 -16.06
CA ILE A 267 70.31 -114.00 -16.49
C ILE A 267 71.25 -113.73 -15.32
N LYS A 268 70.74 -113.31 -14.14
CA LYS A 268 71.55 -113.12 -12.94
C LYS A 268 72.23 -114.41 -12.48
N GLN A 269 71.53 -115.54 -12.50
CA GLN A 269 72.12 -116.83 -12.14
C GLN A 269 73.24 -117.24 -13.11
N GLN A 270 73.04 -117.03 -14.42
CA GLN A 270 74.10 -117.24 -15.43
C GLN A 270 75.30 -116.28 -15.25
N GLN A 271 75.08 -115.04 -14.82
CA GLN A 271 76.16 -114.10 -14.48
C GLN A 271 76.96 -114.54 -13.25
N GLU A 272 76.30 -115.15 -12.26
CA GLU A 272 76.94 -115.62 -11.03
C GLU A 272 77.80 -116.88 -11.26
N ASP A 273 77.36 -117.79 -12.13
CA ASP A 273 78.19 -118.93 -12.57
C ASP A 273 79.35 -118.50 -13.48
N LEU A 274 79.14 -117.51 -14.36
CA LEU A 274 80.22 -116.85 -15.11
C LEU A 274 81.22 -116.14 -14.18
N PHE A 275 80.78 -115.58 -13.05
CA PHE A 275 81.64 -114.94 -12.07
C PHE A 275 82.57 -115.96 -11.39
N LYS A 276 82.04 -117.11 -10.94
CA LYS A 276 82.83 -118.22 -10.40
C LYS A 276 83.88 -118.71 -11.40
N LEU A 277 83.46 -119.00 -12.63
CA LEU A 277 84.34 -119.49 -13.70
C LEU A 277 85.45 -118.49 -14.09
N LYS A 278 85.22 -117.19 -13.85
CA LYS A 278 86.21 -116.13 -14.11
C LYS A 278 87.23 -115.96 -12.98
N GLN A 279 86.87 -116.30 -11.75
CA GLN A 279 87.80 -116.25 -10.60
C GLN A 279 88.85 -117.36 -10.64
N GLU A 280 88.49 -118.55 -11.14
CA GLU A 280 89.38 -119.70 -11.27
C GLU A 280 90.50 -119.51 -12.32
N LYS A 281 90.35 -118.52 -13.23
CA LYS A 281 91.21 -118.33 -14.40
C LYS A 281 92.20 -117.14 -14.32
N LEU A 282 92.37 -116.52 -13.16
CA LEU A 282 93.20 -115.31 -12.99
C LEU A 282 94.23 -115.42 -11.86
N SER A 283 95.03 -116.49 -11.91
CA SER A 283 96.38 -116.48 -11.33
C SER A 283 97.41 -116.03 -12.38
N CYS A 284 98.49 -115.38 -11.92
CA CYS A 284 99.62 -114.85 -12.71
C CYS A 284 99.42 -113.51 -13.48
N SER A 285 100.53 -112.79 -13.65
CA SER A 285 100.72 -111.46 -14.28
C SER A 285 100.21 -110.22 -13.51
N GLN A 286 100.71 -109.03 -13.88
CA GLN A 286 100.78 -107.83 -13.02
C GLN A 286 100.37 -106.52 -13.74
N SER A 287 100.20 -105.44 -12.96
CA SER A 287 100.23 -104.01 -13.33
C SER A 287 98.93 -103.38 -13.92
N PRO A 288 98.72 -102.03 -13.81
CA PRO A 288 97.37 -101.47 -13.67
C PRO A 288 96.95 -100.32 -14.62
N GLY A 289 95.63 -100.04 -14.68
CA GLY A 289 95.03 -98.77 -15.15
C GLY A 289 93.47 -98.84 -15.26
N VAL A 290 92.59 -97.91 -14.80
CA VAL A 290 92.56 -96.41 -14.84
C VAL A 290 92.09 -95.92 -16.23
N THR A 291 91.00 -95.16 -16.49
CA THR A 291 89.97 -94.43 -15.69
C THR A 291 88.74 -93.96 -16.56
N ALA A 292 87.79 -93.21 -15.94
CA ALA A 292 87.00 -92.04 -16.45
C ALA A 292 85.66 -92.17 -17.28
N THR A 293 84.89 -91.06 -17.28
CA THR A 293 83.48 -90.84 -17.70
C THR A 293 83.26 -89.49 -18.45
N ILE A 294 82.08 -89.25 -19.06
CA ILE A 294 81.41 -87.94 -19.42
C ILE A 294 80.14 -88.26 -20.27
N THR A 295 78.87 -87.88 -20.05
CA THR A 295 78.10 -86.67 -19.62
C THR A 295 77.75 -85.63 -20.71
N LYS A 296 76.47 -85.20 -20.81
CA LYS A 296 76.01 -83.93 -21.44
C LYS A 296 74.54 -83.55 -21.12
N LYS A 297 74.20 -82.27 -21.32
CA LYS A 297 72.92 -81.55 -21.02
C LYS A 297 72.73 -80.42 -22.08
N TYR A 298 71.67 -79.62 -22.22
CA TYR A 298 70.38 -79.38 -21.52
C TYR A 298 69.20 -79.59 -22.55
N ARG A 299 68.03 -78.91 -22.67
CA ARG A 299 67.40 -77.68 -22.10
C ARG A 299 65.86 -77.68 -22.31
N ASN A 300 65.14 -76.80 -21.61
CA ASN A 300 63.67 -76.75 -21.47
C ASN A 300 62.98 -75.81 -22.47
N GLN A 301 61.67 -76.00 -22.69
CA GLN A 301 60.68 -74.89 -22.70
C GLN A 301 59.23 -75.39 -22.46
N TYR A 302 58.39 -74.56 -21.84
CA TYR A 302 56.95 -74.79 -21.61
C TYR A 302 56.15 -73.59 -22.15
N PRO A 303 55.08 -73.78 -22.96
CA PRO A 303 54.09 -72.76 -23.28
C PRO A 303 52.89 -72.79 -22.31
N ILE A 304 52.27 -71.63 -22.06
CA ILE A 304 51.11 -71.46 -21.15
C ILE A 304 49.96 -70.79 -21.93
N LEU A 305 48.71 -71.19 -21.62
CA LEU A 305 47.42 -70.56 -21.96
C LEU A 305 47.29 -69.85 -23.32
N GLY A 306 46.53 -70.44 -24.23
CA GLY A 306 46.02 -69.78 -25.44
C GLY A 306 44.55 -70.12 -25.71
N LEU A 307 43.66 -69.14 -25.57
CA LEU A 307 42.32 -69.18 -26.14
C LEU A 307 42.35 -68.62 -27.58
N LEU A 308 41.36 -69.03 -28.39
CA LEU A 308 41.05 -68.55 -29.74
C LEU A 308 41.99 -68.99 -30.90
N SER A 309 41.42 -69.88 -31.72
CA SER A 309 41.31 -69.77 -33.19
C SER A 309 42.56 -69.73 -34.09
N ASP A 310 42.64 -70.78 -34.92
CA ASP A 310 42.95 -70.75 -36.37
C ASP A 310 44.03 -69.76 -36.89
N ASN A 311 45.26 -70.26 -37.05
CA ASN A 311 45.74 -70.59 -38.41
C ASN A 311 47.07 -71.38 -38.45
N TYR A 312 46.99 -72.60 -39.00
CA TYR A 312 47.74 -73.00 -40.20
C TYR A 312 49.26 -72.66 -40.32
N LYS A 313 50.16 -73.52 -39.79
CA LYS A 313 51.03 -74.41 -40.62
C LYS A 313 52.03 -75.28 -39.85
N VAL A 314 52.34 -76.42 -40.46
CA VAL A 314 53.22 -77.51 -39.99
C VAL A 314 54.71 -77.17 -40.03
N THR A 315 55.48 -77.66 -39.04
CA THR A 315 56.85 -78.22 -39.25
C THR A 315 57.24 -79.14 -38.09
N SER A 316 58.12 -80.12 -38.36
CA SER A 316 58.46 -81.22 -37.43
C SER A 316 59.91 -81.10 -36.90
N PRO A 317 60.21 -81.50 -35.64
CA PRO A 317 61.54 -81.33 -35.05
C PRO A 317 62.59 -82.29 -35.63
N VAL A 318 63.76 -81.76 -35.99
CA VAL A 318 64.89 -82.53 -36.54
C VAL A 318 65.94 -82.82 -35.46
N ASN A 319 66.03 -84.07 -35.01
CA ASN A 319 67.09 -84.53 -34.13
C ASN A 319 68.45 -84.62 -34.84
N ARG A 320 69.53 -84.17 -34.18
CA ARG A 320 70.92 -84.36 -34.63
C ARG A 320 71.85 -84.67 -33.45
N SER A 321 72.16 -85.94 -33.25
CA SER A 321 73.17 -86.39 -32.29
C SER A 321 74.59 -86.26 -32.86
N ARG A 322 75.57 -85.88 -32.03
CA ARG A 322 77.01 -85.91 -32.39
C ARG A 322 77.88 -86.23 -31.17
N THR A 323 78.60 -87.34 -31.25
CA THR A 323 79.55 -87.82 -30.22
C THR A 323 80.87 -87.07 -30.31
N ILE A 324 81.53 -86.85 -29.17
CA ILE A 324 82.91 -86.33 -29.08
C ILE A 324 83.62 -87.11 -27.96
N VAL A 325 84.86 -87.53 -28.21
CA VAL A 325 85.70 -88.33 -27.30
C VAL A 325 86.68 -87.41 -26.55
N ILE A 326 86.87 -87.62 -25.25
CA ILE A 326 87.99 -87.07 -24.45
C ILE A 326 88.50 -88.17 -23.50
N GLU A 327 89.79 -88.09 -23.16
CA GLU A 327 90.59 -89.15 -22.53
C GLU A 327 90.79 -88.95 -21.01
N ARG A 328 91.54 -89.88 -20.41
CA ARG A 328 91.64 -90.21 -18.98
C ARG A 328 92.52 -89.30 -18.13
N THR A 329 92.22 -89.30 -16.83
CA THR A 329 93.16 -89.13 -15.70
C THR A 329 92.81 -90.17 -14.66
#